data_AF-A0A6L7N4F6-F1
#
_entry.id   AF-A0A6L7N4F6-F1
#
_cell.length_a   1.000
_cell.length_b   1.000
_cell.length_c   1.000
_cell.angle_alpha   90.00
_cell.angle_beta   90.00
_cell.angle_gamma   90.00
#
_symmetry.space_group_name_H-M   'P 1'
#
loop_
_entity.id
_entity.type
_entity.pdbx_description
1 polymer ?
#
loop_
_entity_poly.entity_id
_entity_poly.type
_entity_poly.pdbx_seq_one_letter_code
_entity_poly.pdbx_strand_id
1 'polypeptide(L)'
;MCIAQFPCPYWNFASGSLFTVFAIGALVAALPLPLFEVWLGNLQWPTPRGWVLVVLVILFPSFLAHVFFIKGVAIIGPGRASIFFNLVPIFAALIAVTYLGEHFQGFHAVSLGLVLGGIGLSEWVKRNEL
;
A
#
# COMPACT_ATOMS: atom_id res chain seq x y z
N MET A 1 8.11 26.39 7.56
CA MET A 1 8.55 27.04 8.80
C MET A 1 7.34 27.73 9.40
N CYS A 2 7.10 27.60 10.71
CA CYS A 2 5.89 27.94 11.47
C CYS A 2 4.79 26.86 11.51
N ILE A 3 5.01 25.82 12.32
CA ILE A 3 3.97 24.88 12.77
C ILE A 3 3.55 25.36 14.17
N ALA A 4 2.63 26.31 14.24
CA ALA A 4 2.20 26.95 15.49
C ALA A 4 0.83 26.43 15.98
N GLN A 5 0.65 25.11 16.09
CA GLN A 5 -0.61 24.51 16.54
C GLN A 5 -0.47 23.44 17.64
N PHE A 6 0.63 23.37 18.38
CA PHE A 6 0.66 22.52 19.59
C PHE A 6 1.41 23.20 20.75
N PRO A 7 0.72 23.95 21.61
CA PRO A 7 1.11 24.04 23.00
C PRO A 7 0.60 22.79 23.71
N CYS A 8 1.48 21.93 24.24
CA CYS A 8 1.30 21.34 25.57
C CYS A 8 2.40 20.33 25.99
N PRO A 9 2.68 20.18 27.30
CA PRO A 9 3.80 19.43 27.87
C PRO A 9 3.63 17.89 27.89
N TYR A 10 2.66 17.30 27.17
CA TYR A 10 2.35 15.85 27.18
C TYR A 10 2.89 15.07 25.97
N TRP A 11 3.66 15.72 25.09
CA TRP A 11 4.08 15.18 23.78
C TRP A 11 5.11 14.02 23.84
N ASN A 12 5.70 13.74 25.00
CA ASN A 12 6.61 12.59 25.17
C ASN A 12 5.88 11.23 25.38
N PHE A 13 4.63 11.23 25.85
CA PHE A 13 3.91 9.97 26.14
C PHE A 13 2.84 9.62 25.11
N ALA A 14 2.19 10.62 24.50
CA ALA A 14 1.07 10.39 23.56
C ALA A 14 1.52 9.93 22.15
N SER A 15 2.67 10.39 21.68
CA SER A 15 3.23 9.98 20.39
C SER A 15 3.72 8.53 20.45
N GLY A 16 4.50 8.18 21.48
CA GLY A 16 4.98 6.81 21.72
C GLY A 16 3.86 5.78 21.95
N SER A 17 2.78 6.15 22.65
CA SER A 17 1.67 5.23 22.93
C SER A 17 0.86 4.86 21.68
N LEU A 18 0.60 5.82 20.79
CA LEU A 18 -0.12 5.55 19.53
C LEU A 18 0.68 4.62 18.61
N PHE A 19 1.98 4.89 18.41
CA PHE A 19 2.83 3.99 17.62
C PHE A 19 2.93 2.59 18.24
N THR A 20 2.95 2.51 19.57
CA THR A 20 2.95 1.22 20.29
C THR A 20 1.64 0.46 20.09
N VAL A 21 0.50 1.14 20.13
CA VAL A 21 -0.82 0.52 19.88
C VAL A 21 -0.93 0.01 18.45
N PHE A 22 -0.49 0.79 17.45
CA PHE A 22 -0.45 0.32 16.06
C PHE A 22 0.54 -0.83 15.86
N ALA A 23 1.71 -0.80 16.50
CA ALA A 23 2.70 -1.87 16.41
C ALA A 23 2.20 -3.18 17.04
N ILE A 24 1.59 -3.11 18.22
CA ILE A 24 0.98 -4.27 18.88
C ILE A 24 -0.20 -4.78 18.04
N GLY A 25 -1.05 -3.88 17.54
CA GLY A 25 -2.17 -4.24 16.66
C GLY A 25 -1.71 -4.94 15.39
N ALA A 26 -0.65 -4.43 14.75
CA ALA A 26 -0.05 -5.04 13.57
C ALA A 26 0.55 -6.42 13.89
N LEU A 27 1.24 -6.58 15.02
CA LEU A 27 1.80 -7.86 15.46
C LEU A 27 0.69 -8.90 15.70
N VAL A 28 -0.36 -8.52 16.43
CA VAL A 28 -1.51 -9.38 16.73
C VAL A 28 -2.26 -9.76 15.45
N ALA A 29 -2.42 -8.83 14.51
CA ALA A 29 -3.06 -9.10 13.23
C ALA A 29 -2.20 -9.97 12.29
N ALA A 30 -0.87 -9.86 12.36
CA ALA A 30 0.05 -10.60 11.50
C ALA A 30 0.32 -12.03 11.98
N LEU A 31 0.21 -12.32 13.29
CA LEU A 31 0.49 -13.63 13.88
C LEU A 31 -0.47 -14.78 13.47
N PRO A 32 -1.80 -14.62 13.36
CA PRO A 32 -2.71 -15.76 13.17
C PRO A 32 -2.56 -16.46 11.82
N LEU A 33 -2.27 -15.73 10.74
CA LEU A 33 -2.08 -16.28 9.39
C LEU A 33 -0.89 -17.26 9.29
N PRO A 34 0.34 -16.90 9.67
CA PRO A 34 1.48 -17.81 9.64
C PRO A 34 1.34 -18.94 10.67
N LEU A 35 0.73 -18.68 11.85
CA LEU A 35 0.43 -19.74 12.82
C LEU A 35 -0.54 -20.79 12.26
N PHE A 36 -1.53 -20.35 11.48
CA PHE A 36 -2.47 -21.24 10.81
C PHE A 36 -1.77 -22.06 9.71
N GLU A 37 -0.88 -21.47 8.91
CA GLU A 37 -0.08 -22.20 7.92
C GLU A 37 0.88 -23.22 8.54
N VAL A 38 1.49 -22.91 9.69
CA VAL A 38 2.30 -23.86 10.47
C VAL A 38 1.44 -25.03 10.94
N TRP A 39 0.22 -24.77 11.41
CA TRP A 39 -0.69 -25.81 11.90
C TRP A 39 -1.20 -26.73 10.79
N LEU A 40 -1.41 -26.22 9.58
CA LEU A 40 -1.74 -27.02 8.39
C LEU A 40 -0.54 -27.77 7.79
N GLY A 41 0.68 -27.56 8.30
CA GLY A 41 1.90 -28.20 7.78
C GLY A 41 2.33 -27.73 6.39
N ASN A 42 1.72 -26.67 5.86
CA ASN A 42 1.96 -26.14 4.51
C ASN A 42 3.00 -25.00 4.51
N LEU A 43 4.05 -25.11 5.32
CA LEU A 43 5.08 -24.07 5.39
C LEU A 43 5.88 -24.00 4.08
N GLN A 44 5.49 -23.09 3.20
CA GLN A 44 6.20 -22.81 1.94
C GLN A 44 7.43 -21.98 2.25
N TRP A 45 8.55 -22.64 2.54
CA TRP A 45 9.83 -21.95 2.71
C TRP A 45 10.22 -21.22 1.42
N PRO A 46 10.68 -19.95 1.48
CA PRO A 46 11.07 -19.21 0.30
C PRO A 46 12.19 -19.95 -0.43
N THR A 47 11.93 -20.36 -1.66
CA THR A 47 12.96 -20.93 -2.56
C THR A 47 14.02 -19.85 -2.86
N PRO A 48 15.22 -20.23 -3.36
CA PRO A 48 16.26 -19.27 -3.73
C PRO A 48 15.77 -18.17 -4.69
N ARG A 49 14.78 -18.47 -5.55
CA ARG A 49 14.10 -17.48 -6.40
C ARG A 49 13.22 -16.52 -5.60
N GLY A 50 12.53 -17.00 -4.57
CA GLY A 50 11.74 -16.17 -3.65
C GLY A 50 12.60 -15.13 -2.93
N TRP A 51 13.82 -15.51 -2.50
CA TRP A 51 14.76 -14.57 -1.91
C TRP A 51 15.17 -13.44 -2.86
N VAL A 52 15.42 -13.76 -4.13
CA VAL A 52 15.73 -12.74 -5.15
C VAL A 52 14.56 -11.78 -5.35
N LEU A 53 13.33 -12.29 -5.42
CA LEU A 53 12.13 -11.45 -5.53
C LEU A 53 11.95 -10.54 -4.31
N VAL A 54 12.16 -11.07 -3.10
CA VAL A 54 12.10 -10.29 -1.86
C VAL A 54 13.11 -9.14 -1.89
N VAL A 55 14.36 -9.41 -2.26
CA VAL A 55 15.39 -8.37 -2.37
C VAL A 55 15.02 -7.31 -3.41
N LEU A 56 14.53 -7.73 -4.58
CA LEU A 56 14.10 -6.80 -5.62
C LEU A 56 12.94 -5.89 -5.17
N VAL A 57 11.93 -6.45 -4.50
CA VAL A 57 10.78 -5.69 -3.99
C VAL A 57 11.20 -4.72 -2.87
N ILE A 58 12.09 -5.15 -1.98
CA ILE A 58 12.60 -4.27 -0.92
C ILE A 58 13.38 -3.08 -1.51
N LEU A 59 14.23 -3.33 -2.50
CA LEU A 59 15.08 -2.27 -3.06
C LEU A 59 14.33 -1.32 -3.98
N PHE A 60 13.51 -1.84 -4.90
CA PHE A 60 12.85 -1.01 -5.90
C PHE A 60 11.57 -0.32 -5.38
N PRO A 61 10.43 -1.02 -5.20
CA PRO A 61 9.19 -0.37 -4.78
C PRO A 61 9.20 0.09 -3.32
N SER A 62 9.91 -0.59 -2.39
CA SER A 62 9.90 -0.15 -1.00
C SER A 62 10.87 1.00 -0.73
N PHE A 63 12.13 0.91 -1.17
CA PHE A 63 13.11 1.96 -0.89
C PHE A 63 13.12 3.05 -1.95
N LEU A 64 13.42 2.71 -3.21
CA LEU A 64 13.56 3.70 -4.28
C LEU A 64 12.26 4.47 -4.54
N ALA A 65 11.15 3.77 -4.76
CA ALA A 65 9.89 4.43 -5.10
C ALA A 65 9.39 5.31 -3.95
N HIS A 66 9.57 4.89 -2.69
CA HIS A 66 9.19 5.68 -1.53
C HIS A 66 10.01 6.97 -1.42
N VAL A 67 11.34 6.91 -1.63
CA VAL A 67 12.20 8.10 -1.65
C VAL A 67 11.82 9.05 -2.78
N PHE A 68 11.63 8.54 -4.00
CA PHE A 68 11.21 9.36 -5.14
C PHE A 68 9.83 9.96 -4.94
N PHE A 69 8.91 9.23 -4.31
CA PHE A 69 7.57 9.72 -4.02
C PHE A 69 7.61 10.91 -3.05
N ILE A 70 8.32 10.78 -1.92
CA ILE A 70 8.46 11.86 -0.93
C ILE A 70 9.10 13.10 -1.58
N LYS A 71 10.14 12.90 -2.40
CA LYS A 71 10.81 14.00 -3.12
C LYS A 71 9.91 14.64 -4.18
N GLY A 72 9.14 13.86 -4.94
CA GLY A 72 8.19 14.35 -5.92
C GLY A 72 7.05 15.16 -5.29
N VAL A 73 6.52 14.69 -4.16
CA VAL A 73 5.51 15.41 -3.37
C VAL A 73 6.06 16.73 -2.85
N ALA A 74 7.34 16.77 -2.43
CA ALA A 74 7.96 18.01 -1.97
C ALA A 74 8.08 19.08 -3.07
N ILE A 75 8.19 18.68 -4.35
CA ILE A 75 8.32 19.60 -5.49
C ILE A 75 6.94 20.06 -6.00
N ILE A 76 5.97 19.14 -6.08
CA ILE A 76 4.65 19.38 -6.72
C ILE A 76 3.57 19.77 -5.70
N GLY A 77 3.78 19.45 -4.42
CA GLY A 77 2.83 19.64 -3.33
C GLY A 77 1.85 18.46 -3.16
N PRO A 78 1.38 18.19 -1.92
CA PRO A 78 0.54 17.03 -1.60
C PRO A 78 -0.83 17.04 -2.32
N GLY A 79 -1.37 18.23 -2.63
CA GLY A 79 -2.68 18.35 -3.27
C GLY A 79 -2.73 17.81 -4.70
N ARG A 80 -1.63 17.90 -5.46
CA ARG A 80 -1.53 17.33 -6.81
C ARG A 80 -0.97 15.91 -6.81
N ALA A 81 -0.17 15.55 -5.80
CA ALA A 81 0.35 14.19 -5.66
C ALA A 81 -0.75 13.13 -5.48
N SER A 82 -1.86 13.47 -4.82
CA SER A 82 -3.00 12.56 -4.61
C SER A 82 -3.68 12.13 -5.91
N ILE A 83 -3.70 12.98 -6.94
CA ILE A 83 -4.27 12.64 -8.25
C ILE A 83 -3.48 11.52 -8.93
N PHE A 84 -2.15 11.46 -8.74
CA PHE A 84 -1.33 10.38 -9.29
C PHE A 84 -1.62 9.03 -8.65
N PHE A 85 -2.00 8.98 -7.36
CA PHE A 85 -2.42 7.74 -6.72
C PHE A 85 -3.70 7.14 -7.30
N ASN A 86 -4.62 7.98 -7.78
CA ASN A 86 -5.83 7.50 -8.48
C ASN A 86 -5.50 6.84 -9.83
N LEU A 87 -4.35 7.16 -10.43
CA LEU A 87 -3.88 6.54 -11.67
C LEU A 87 -3.09 5.25 -11.45
N VAL A 88 -2.50 5.04 -10.27
CA VAL A 88 -1.78 3.81 -9.90
C VAL A 88 -2.58 2.53 -10.22
N PRO A 89 -3.86 2.38 -9.84
CA PRO A 89 -4.62 1.17 -10.15
C PRO A 89 -4.84 0.94 -11.66
N ILE A 90 -4.92 2.02 -12.45
CA ILE A 90 -5.09 1.93 -13.91
C ILE A 90 -3.81 1.39 -14.55
N PHE A 91 -2.65 1.95 -14.19
CA PHE A 91 -1.35 1.46 -14.69
C PHE A 91 -1.02 0.05 -14.18
N ALA A 92 -1.34 -0.26 -12.93
CA ALA A 92 -1.16 -1.59 -12.37
C ALA A 92 -1.97 -2.63 -13.14
N ALA A 93 -3.23 -2.34 -13.45
CA ALA A 93 -4.08 -3.20 -14.26
C ALA A 93 -3.54 -3.37 -15.71
N LEU A 94 -3.09 -2.28 -16.34
CA LEU A 94 -2.53 -2.32 -17.68
C LEU A 94 -1.27 -3.18 -17.76
N ILE A 95 -0.36 -3.04 -16.78
CA ILE A 95 0.85 -3.85 -16.69
C ILE A 95 0.52 -5.32 -16.38
N ALA A 96 -0.45 -5.58 -15.50
CA ALA A 96 -0.88 -6.95 -15.18
C ALA A 96 -1.39 -7.69 -16.42
N VAL A 97 -2.23 -7.06 -17.24
CA VAL A 97 -2.76 -7.65 -18.48
C VAL A 97 -1.68 -7.87 -19.54
N THR A 98 -0.71 -6.95 -19.65
CA THR A 98 0.33 -7.00 -20.69
C THR A 98 1.51 -7.91 -20.33
N TYR A 99 1.94 -7.94 -19.07
CA TYR A 99 3.14 -8.66 -18.63
C TYR A 99 2.85 -10.10 -18.18
N LEU A 100 1.67 -10.37 -17.60
CA LEU A 100 1.42 -11.68 -16.99
C LEU A 100 0.97 -12.74 -18.00
N GLY A 101 0.40 -12.36 -19.15
CA GLY A 101 0.22 -13.24 -20.32
C GLY A 101 -0.58 -14.53 -20.10
N GLU A 102 -1.20 -14.75 -18.94
CA GLU A 102 -2.03 -15.94 -18.66
C GLU A 102 -3.37 -15.86 -19.38
N HIS A 103 -3.91 -17.01 -19.80
CA HIS A 103 -5.28 -17.13 -20.30
C HIS A 103 -6.23 -16.48 -19.30
N PHE A 104 -6.90 -15.39 -19.70
CA PHE A 104 -7.90 -14.63 -18.95
C PHE A 104 -8.90 -15.57 -18.24
N GLN A 105 -8.57 -16.00 -17.02
CA GLN A 105 -9.54 -16.62 -16.13
C GLN A 105 -10.37 -15.50 -15.50
N GLY A 106 -11.67 -15.75 -15.28
CA GLY A 106 -12.64 -14.75 -14.85
C GLY A 106 -12.25 -13.95 -13.60
N PHE A 107 -11.33 -14.45 -12.77
CA PHE A 107 -10.79 -13.75 -11.60
C PHE A 107 -10.06 -12.44 -11.94
N HIS A 108 -9.37 -12.34 -13.08
CA HIS A 108 -8.76 -11.09 -13.53
C HIS A 108 -9.81 -10.07 -14.01
N ALA A 109 -10.90 -10.53 -14.64
CA ALA A 109 -11.99 -9.65 -15.07
C ALA A 109 -12.81 -9.12 -13.89
N VAL A 110 -13.06 -9.95 -12.87
CA VAL A 110 -13.76 -9.55 -11.64
C VAL A 110 -12.94 -8.55 -10.84
N SER A 111 -11.63 -8.77 -10.68
CA SER A 111 -10.74 -7.82 -10.00
C SER A 111 -10.61 -6.50 -10.75
N LEU A 112 -10.52 -6.53 -12.09
CA LEU A 112 -10.53 -5.32 -12.93
C LEU A 112 -11.84 -4.55 -12.77
N GLY A 113 -12.99 -5.23 -12.81
CA GLY A 113 -14.31 -4.62 -12.62
C GLY A 113 -14.49 -4.02 -11.23
N LEU A 114 -13.99 -4.68 -10.19
CA LEU A 114 -14.08 -4.21 -8.81
C LEU A 114 -13.20 -2.97 -8.57
N VAL A 115 -11.99 -2.96 -9.13
CA VAL A 115 -11.08 -1.79 -9.07
C VAL A 115 -11.67 -0.61 -9.84
N LEU A 116 -12.13 -0.83 -11.08
CA LEU A 116 -12.77 0.24 -11.88
C LEU A 116 -14.05 0.76 -11.23
N GLY A 117 -14.85 -0.13 -10.64
CA GLY A 117 -16.04 0.25 -9.86
C GLY A 117 -15.70 1.08 -8.62
N GLY A 118 -14.66 0.70 -7.88
CA GLY A 118 -14.18 1.43 -6.70
C GLY A 118 -13.62 2.83 -7.03
N ILE A 119 -12.87 2.96 -8.13
CA ILE A 119 -12.39 4.27 -8.63
C ILE A 119 -13.57 5.12 -9.09
N GLY A 120 -14.50 4.53 -9.85
CA GLY A 120 -15.70 5.20 -10.33
C GLY A 120 -16.52 5.78 -9.18
N LEU A 121 -16.75 5.00 -8.12
CA LEU A 121 -17.46 5.47 -6.92
C LEU A 121 -16.69 6.58 -6.19
N SER A 122 -15.37 6.46 -6.05
CA SER A 122 -14.54 7.46 -5.36
C SER A 122 -14.49 8.80 -6.08
N GLU A 123 -14.40 8.78 -7.42
CA GLU A 123 -14.45 9.97 -8.26
C GLU A 123 -15.86 10.57 -8.32
N TRP A 124 -16.91 9.75 -8.24
CA TRP A 124 -18.30 10.23 -8.18
C TRP A 124 -18.61 10.93 -6.86
N VAL A 125 -18.11 10.41 -5.74
CA VAL A 125 -18.26 11.03 -4.41
C VAL A 125 -17.54 12.38 -4.35
N LYS A 126 -16.31 12.47 -4.87
CA LYS A 126 -15.55 13.74 -4.90
C LYS A 126 -16.22 14.82 -5.77
N ARG A 127 -17.03 14.44 -6.76
CA ARG A 127 -17.76 15.37 -7.63
C ARG A 127 -19.03 15.94 -7.00
N ASN A 128 -19.62 15.23 -6.04
CA ASN A 128 -20.87 15.63 -5.38
C ASN A 128 -20.66 16.54 -4.15
N GLU A 129 -19.40 16.84 -3.78
CA GLU A 129 -19.05 17.81 -2.75
C GLU A 129 -18.71 19.23 -3.31
N LEU A 130 -18.92 19.45 -4.62
CA LEU A 130 -18.89 20.77 -5.28
C LEU A 130 -20.31 21.21 -5.64
#